data_AF-A0A093G2X3-F1
#
_entry.id   AF-A0A093G2X3-F1
#
_cell.length_a   1.000
_cell.length_b   1.000
_cell.length_c   1.000
_cell.angle_alpha   90.00
_cell.angle_beta   90.00
_cell.angle_gamma   90.00
#
_symmetry.space_group_name_H-M   'P 1'
#
loop_
_entity.id
_entity.type
_entity.pdbx_description
1 polymer ?
#
loop_
_entity_poly.entity_id
_entity_poly.type
_entity_poly.pdbx_seq_one_letter_code
_entity_poly.pdbx_strand_id
1 'polypeptide(L)'
;NSPGSKEAFLAALEKDAKERAQQRKRNELLANALKEKGNEAFRKGDYATAIQRYTEGLEKLKDKQELYTNRAQAYLRMHEYEKAIGDCEWALKCNAKCAKAFFLMGKAHLALQHYSQSRQCYEKLLQTDPQKQSLFEDCVNEVNLEEKRLKAEERAMEEAESGSLAALAIKELLQKLHRPDQSILYYAGGIRLLAGAVKGCTEQTLFRTNNGFSLLRANEAVRRGFCAERRGSAEVELAVSLLLLWQAVCTGNEANQHLLLSDPDVDAQLPKLLSSGEAEIQQQTLALLSLYSGSETGRRLLGKHQDLTSWLQVLMSFVPCSDARAGSAMDILSELAAGVRFKPQSGALLPPGVVPLFTQLLASAKLVNQAALARCAGILGSLCAAVGIRVQLAESRQCWQACLQFLDQYLTDPAQPQGCVSAVLGLMMNLLLESNVVIQGLAVEVSSRCLTLLGDRDGGIVTRACGVLSRSLAAASPAVEAAVRGGVVKKMIKVLRAGGKLSSSYALRTLCICTRSNRQAQEDLVKADR
;
A
#
# COMPACT_ATOMS: atom_id res chain seq x y z
N ASN A 1 -73.53 29.41 14.92
CA ASN A 1 -72.13 29.42 14.47
C ASN A 1 -71.45 30.72 14.89
N SER A 2 -70.90 30.77 16.11
CA SER A 2 -70.17 31.94 16.63
C SER A 2 -68.74 31.94 16.05
N PRO A 3 -68.28 33.03 15.41
CA PRO A 3 -66.92 33.16 14.87
C PRO A 3 -65.81 32.89 15.91
N GLY A 4 -66.04 33.27 17.17
CA GLY A 4 -65.06 33.13 18.26
C GLY A 4 -64.71 31.69 18.64
N SER A 5 -65.59 30.71 18.35
CA SER A 5 -65.30 29.28 18.59
C SER A 5 -64.34 28.70 17.55
N LYS A 6 -64.45 29.15 16.29
CA LYS A 6 -63.57 28.73 15.19
C LYS A 6 -62.18 29.35 15.33
N GLU A 7 -62.11 30.62 15.71
CA GLU A 7 -60.84 31.33 15.93
C GLU A 7 -60.06 30.74 17.11
N ALA A 8 -60.73 30.43 18.22
CA ALA A 8 -60.10 29.77 19.37
C ALA A 8 -59.56 28.37 19.02
N PHE A 9 -60.30 27.58 18.23
CA PHE A 9 -59.84 26.26 17.75
C PHE A 9 -58.60 26.37 16.83
N LEU A 10 -58.61 27.31 15.89
CA LEU A 10 -57.46 27.54 15.00
C LEU A 10 -56.23 28.01 15.78
N ALA A 11 -56.39 28.89 16.77
CA ALA A 11 -55.29 29.35 17.62
C ALA A 11 -54.70 28.22 18.48
N ALA A 12 -55.53 27.32 19.01
CA ALA A 12 -55.06 26.15 19.75
C ALA A 12 -54.30 25.16 18.85
N LEU A 13 -54.80 24.93 17.62
CA LEU A 13 -54.15 24.09 16.63
C LEU A 13 -52.81 24.68 16.16
N GLU A 14 -52.73 25.99 15.99
CA GLU A 14 -51.49 26.68 15.65
C GLU A 14 -50.46 26.59 16.79
N LYS A 15 -50.90 26.73 18.04
CA LYS A 15 -50.04 26.56 19.22
C LYS A 15 -49.48 25.15 19.32
N ASP A 16 -50.33 24.12 19.21
CA ASP A 16 -49.91 22.71 19.21
C ASP A 16 -48.95 22.40 18.05
N ALA A 17 -49.23 22.91 16.84
CA ALA A 17 -48.32 22.77 15.71
C ALA A 17 -46.94 23.42 15.96
N LYS A 18 -46.91 24.61 16.57
CA LYS A 18 -45.67 25.30 16.97
C LYS A 18 -44.90 24.51 18.02
N GLU A 19 -45.57 23.97 19.04
CA GLU A 19 -44.96 23.16 20.09
C GLU A 19 -44.37 21.85 19.51
N ARG A 20 -45.11 21.14 18.65
CA ARG A 20 -44.61 19.96 17.94
C ARG A 20 -43.41 20.26 17.05
N ALA A 21 -43.43 21.39 16.33
CA ALA A 21 -42.31 21.82 15.50
C ALA A 21 -41.06 22.13 16.34
N GLN A 22 -41.22 22.84 17.47
CA GLN A 22 -40.13 23.12 18.40
C GLN A 22 -39.56 21.83 19.01
N GLN A 23 -40.43 20.90 19.42
CA GLN A 23 -40.00 19.61 19.96
C GLN A 23 -39.25 18.77 18.92
N ARG A 24 -39.73 18.73 17.67
CA ARG A 24 -39.03 18.05 16.57
C ARG A 24 -37.65 18.67 16.33
N LYS A 25 -37.54 20.01 16.33
CA LYS A 25 -36.25 20.71 16.19
C LYS A 25 -35.29 20.36 17.33
N ARG A 26 -35.76 20.30 18.57
CA ARG A 26 -34.95 19.85 19.73
C ARG A 26 -34.48 18.41 19.57
N ASN A 27 -35.40 17.51 19.20
CA ASN A 27 -35.07 16.10 18.97
C ASN A 27 -34.07 15.93 17.81
N GLU A 28 -34.18 16.73 16.75
CA GLU A 28 -33.26 16.71 15.62
C GLU A 28 -31.84 17.15 16.02
N LEU A 29 -31.72 18.19 16.84
CA LEU A 29 -30.45 18.63 17.41
C LEU A 29 -29.81 17.56 18.29
N LEU A 30 -30.60 16.93 19.18
CA LEU A 30 -30.13 15.84 20.03
C LEU A 30 -29.69 14.63 19.19
N ALA A 31 -30.48 14.23 18.18
CA ALA A 31 -30.15 13.14 17.28
C ALA A 31 -28.86 13.42 16.48
N ASN A 32 -28.64 14.68 16.06
CA ASN A 32 -27.38 15.09 15.42
C ASN A 32 -26.18 14.98 16.36
N ALA A 33 -26.31 15.46 17.61
CA ALA A 33 -25.24 15.35 18.59
C ALA A 33 -24.89 13.89 18.91
N LEU A 34 -25.91 13.02 19.01
CA LEU A 34 -25.72 11.58 19.22
C LEU A 34 -25.09 10.89 18.00
N LYS A 35 -25.47 11.30 16.78
CA LYS A 35 -24.82 10.86 15.54
C LYS A 35 -23.32 11.16 15.58
N GLU A 36 -22.92 12.38 15.94
CA GLU A 36 -21.51 12.76 15.98
C GLU A 36 -20.72 12.01 17.05
N LYS A 37 -21.30 11.78 18.23
CA LYS A 37 -20.70 10.92 19.26
C LYS A 37 -20.52 9.48 18.76
N GLY A 38 -21.50 8.94 18.04
CA GLY A 38 -21.41 7.62 17.40
C GLY A 38 -20.31 7.58 16.33
N ASN A 39 -20.21 8.63 15.50
CA ASN A 39 -19.16 8.75 14.48
C ASN A 39 -17.76 8.81 15.11
N GLU A 40 -17.61 9.48 16.24
CA GLU A 40 -16.35 9.54 16.99
C GLU A 40 -15.97 8.16 17.55
N ALA A 41 -16.89 7.47 18.22
CA ALA A 41 -16.67 6.11 18.71
C ALA A 41 -16.30 5.14 17.57
N PHE A 42 -17.02 5.23 16.44
CA PHE A 42 -16.74 4.44 15.25
C PHE A 42 -15.32 4.68 14.71
N ARG A 43 -14.86 5.94 14.66
CA ARG A 43 -13.48 6.28 14.24
C ARG A 43 -12.43 5.73 15.19
N LYS A 44 -12.74 5.59 16.49
CA LYS A 44 -11.88 4.96 17.50
C LYS A 44 -11.92 3.43 17.46
N GLY A 45 -12.78 2.83 16.63
CA GLY A 45 -12.96 1.37 16.55
C GLY A 45 -13.86 0.79 17.64
N ASP A 46 -14.47 1.62 18.48
CA ASP A 46 -15.44 1.20 19.50
C ASP A 46 -16.85 1.14 18.88
N TYR A 47 -17.13 0.03 18.21
CA TYR A 47 -18.38 -0.16 17.47
C TYR A 47 -19.58 -0.38 18.40
N ALA A 48 -19.39 -0.98 19.58
CA ALA A 48 -20.46 -1.18 20.55
C ALA A 48 -21.01 0.16 21.06
N THR A 49 -20.11 1.07 21.45
CA THR A 49 -20.51 2.43 21.84
C THR A 49 -21.11 3.18 20.66
N ALA A 50 -20.57 3.03 19.44
CA ALA A 50 -21.15 3.66 18.26
C ALA A 50 -22.61 3.23 18.03
N ILE A 51 -22.89 1.92 18.09
CA ILE A 51 -24.23 1.34 17.97
C ILE A 51 -25.17 1.91 19.03
N GLN A 52 -24.72 2.00 20.29
CA GLN A 52 -25.49 2.59 21.37
C GLN A 52 -25.87 4.04 21.07
N ARG A 53 -24.90 4.88 20.68
CA ARG A 53 -25.16 6.30 20.38
C ARG A 53 -26.08 6.50 19.19
N TYR A 54 -25.94 5.69 18.14
CA TYR A 54 -26.89 5.75 17.02
C TYR A 54 -28.29 5.32 17.42
N THR A 55 -28.42 4.32 18.30
CA THR A 55 -29.70 3.84 18.83
C THR A 55 -30.39 4.92 19.67
N GLU A 56 -29.66 5.54 20.60
CA GLU A 56 -30.15 6.69 21.37
C GLU A 56 -30.60 7.85 20.45
N GLY A 57 -29.89 8.06 19.33
CA GLY A 57 -30.27 9.04 18.32
C GLY A 57 -31.59 8.71 17.62
N LEU A 58 -31.80 7.44 17.29
CA LEU A 58 -33.02 6.93 16.64
C LEU A 58 -34.24 6.98 17.57
N GLU A 59 -34.03 6.86 18.89
CA GLU A 59 -35.09 7.11 19.88
C GLU A 59 -35.59 8.55 19.85
N LYS A 60 -34.72 9.51 19.50
CA LYS A 60 -35.11 10.93 19.36
C LYS A 60 -35.76 11.21 18.00
N LEU A 61 -35.22 10.62 16.93
CA LEU A 61 -35.70 10.84 15.57
C LEU A 61 -35.67 9.54 14.75
N LYS A 62 -36.81 8.85 14.70
CA LYS A 62 -36.96 7.53 14.07
C LYS A 62 -36.89 7.56 12.54
N ASP A 63 -37.11 8.71 11.91
CA ASP A 63 -37.09 8.92 10.45
C ASP A 63 -35.73 9.46 9.95
N LYS A 64 -34.67 9.38 10.78
CA LYS A 64 -33.33 9.85 10.42
C LYS A 64 -32.50 8.77 9.72
N GLN A 65 -32.58 8.75 8.39
CA GLN A 65 -31.89 7.79 7.52
C GLN A 65 -30.37 7.64 7.80
N GLU A 66 -29.66 8.71 8.15
CA GLU A 66 -28.21 8.65 8.42
C GLU A 66 -27.85 7.79 9.63
N LEU A 67 -28.70 7.78 10.66
CA LEU A 67 -28.46 6.99 11.87
C LEU A 67 -28.56 5.49 11.59
N TYR A 68 -29.55 5.09 10.79
CA TYR A 68 -29.67 3.69 10.35
C TYR A 68 -28.48 3.25 9.52
N THR A 69 -28.04 4.03 8.51
CA THR A 69 -26.89 3.61 7.69
C THR A 69 -25.58 3.61 8.47
N ASN A 70 -25.40 4.52 9.43
CA ASN A 70 -24.21 4.52 10.28
C ASN A 70 -24.22 3.36 11.29
N ARG A 71 -25.39 3.00 11.83
CA ARG A 71 -25.53 1.84 12.72
C ARG A 71 -25.39 0.52 11.97
N ALA A 72 -25.95 0.39 10.76
CA ALA A 72 -25.71 -0.74 9.86
C ALA A 72 -24.21 -0.92 9.58
N GLN A 73 -23.50 0.18 9.33
CA GLN A 73 -22.06 0.14 9.12
C GLN A 73 -21.29 -0.34 10.36
N ALA A 74 -21.74 0.02 11.57
CA ALA A 74 -21.17 -0.51 12.81
C ALA A 74 -21.48 -1.99 13.02
N TYR A 75 -22.71 -2.43 12.74
CA TYR A 75 -23.09 -3.85 12.76
C TYR A 75 -22.26 -4.71 11.80
N LEU A 76 -21.98 -4.21 10.58
CA LEU A 76 -21.05 -4.89 9.65
C LEU A 76 -19.65 -5.10 10.26
N ARG A 77 -19.15 -4.14 11.05
CA ARG A 77 -17.83 -4.25 11.71
C ARG A 77 -17.85 -5.20 12.91
N MET A 78 -19.02 -5.44 13.48
CA MET A 78 -19.26 -6.40 14.56
C MET A 78 -19.70 -7.79 14.03
N HIS A 79 -19.74 -7.97 12.71
CA HIS A 79 -20.22 -9.20 12.06
C HIS A 79 -21.70 -9.55 12.35
N GLU A 80 -22.51 -8.55 12.71
CA GLU A 80 -23.96 -8.70 12.93
C GLU A 80 -24.74 -8.36 11.64
N TYR A 81 -24.59 -9.20 10.62
CA TYR A 81 -25.00 -8.89 9.24
C TYR A 81 -26.52 -8.75 9.07
N GLU A 82 -27.32 -9.57 9.73
CA GLU A 82 -28.79 -9.53 9.64
C GLU A 82 -29.35 -8.22 10.22
N LYS A 83 -28.76 -7.75 11.32
CA LYS A 83 -29.11 -6.44 11.90
C LYS A 83 -28.70 -5.30 10.98
N ALA A 84 -27.55 -5.42 10.31
CA ALA A 84 -27.13 -4.44 9.30
C ALA A 84 -28.10 -4.37 8.11
N ILE A 85 -28.61 -5.52 7.64
CA ILE A 85 -29.65 -5.59 6.59
C ILE A 85 -30.92 -4.90 7.09
N GLY A 86 -31.41 -5.23 8.28
CA GLY A 86 -32.60 -4.62 8.85
C GLY A 86 -32.50 -3.09 8.95
N ASP A 87 -31.35 -2.57 9.38
CA ASP A 87 -31.11 -1.12 9.42
C ASP A 87 -31.04 -0.52 8.00
N CYS A 88 -30.47 -1.21 7.01
CA CYS A 88 -30.48 -0.74 5.63
C CYS A 88 -31.90 -0.68 5.05
N GLU A 89 -32.75 -1.66 5.35
CA GLU A 89 -34.17 -1.65 4.96
C GLU A 89 -34.91 -0.47 5.61
N TRP A 90 -34.67 -0.19 6.89
CA TRP A 90 -35.22 0.99 7.56
C TRP A 90 -34.72 2.31 6.96
N ALA A 91 -33.44 2.39 6.62
CA ALA A 91 -32.88 3.53 5.91
C ALA A 91 -33.57 3.76 4.57
N LEU A 92 -33.88 2.69 3.83
CA LEU A 92 -34.58 2.74 2.54
C LEU A 92 -36.07 3.09 2.68
N LYS A 93 -36.71 2.73 3.80
CA LYS A 93 -38.05 3.23 4.15
C LYS A 93 -38.05 4.75 4.40
N CYS A 94 -36.98 5.29 4.98
CA CYS A 94 -36.82 6.74 5.19
C CYS A 94 -36.48 7.48 3.89
N ASN A 95 -35.61 6.89 3.06
CA ASN A 95 -35.22 7.42 1.76
C ASN A 95 -34.95 6.27 0.79
N ALA A 96 -35.88 6.04 -0.14
CA ALA A 96 -35.82 4.96 -1.12
C ALA A 96 -34.62 5.06 -2.08
N LYS A 97 -34.01 6.24 -2.21
CA LYS A 97 -32.84 6.50 -3.07
C LYS A 97 -31.53 6.60 -2.25
N CYS A 98 -31.45 5.92 -1.11
CA CYS A 98 -30.24 5.91 -0.30
C CYS A 98 -29.18 4.95 -0.89
N ALA A 99 -28.30 5.47 -1.74
CA ALA A 99 -27.17 4.71 -2.31
C ALA A 99 -26.31 4.04 -1.21
N LYS A 100 -26.06 4.72 -0.09
CA LYS A 100 -25.27 4.16 1.03
C LYS A 100 -25.94 2.93 1.64
N ALA A 101 -27.26 2.89 1.75
CA ALA A 101 -27.99 1.74 2.28
C ALA A 101 -27.88 0.53 1.34
N PHE A 102 -28.05 0.71 0.03
CA PHE A 102 -27.87 -0.38 -0.94
C PHE A 102 -26.46 -0.96 -0.90
N PHE A 103 -25.43 -0.12 -0.83
CA PHE A 103 -24.05 -0.58 -0.73
C PHE A 103 -23.79 -1.41 0.55
N LEU A 104 -24.22 -0.92 1.72
CA LEU A 104 -24.03 -1.63 2.98
C LEU A 104 -24.83 -2.94 3.05
N MET A 105 -26.05 -2.94 2.49
CA MET A 105 -26.90 -4.14 2.40
C MET A 105 -26.27 -5.19 1.48
N GLY A 106 -25.73 -4.77 0.33
CA GLY A 106 -24.97 -5.65 -0.57
C GLY A 106 -23.77 -6.31 0.12
N LYS A 107 -23.04 -5.56 0.95
CA LYS A 107 -21.94 -6.09 1.76
C LYS A 107 -22.41 -7.08 2.83
N ALA A 108 -23.52 -6.81 3.50
CA ALA A 108 -24.08 -7.71 4.49
C ALA A 108 -24.54 -9.03 3.85
N HIS A 109 -25.22 -8.96 2.70
CA HIS A 109 -25.62 -10.15 1.94
C HIS A 109 -24.42 -10.95 1.45
N LEU A 110 -23.37 -10.29 0.96
CA LEU A 110 -22.13 -10.96 0.55
C LEU A 110 -21.49 -11.72 1.73
N ALA A 111 -21.41 -11.10 2.91
CA ALA A 111 -20.87 -11.75 4.10
C ALA A 111 -21.69 -12.96 4.58
N LEU A 112 -23.00 -12.95 4.30
CA LEU A 112 -23.91 -14.08 4.54
C LEU A 112 -23.94 -15.07 3.36
N GLN A 113 -23.09 -14.92 2.34
CA GLN A 113 -23.05 -15.74 1.13
C GLN A 113 -24.36 -15.72 0.31
N HIS A 114 -25.18 -14.70 0.52
CA HIS A 114 -26.40 -14.43 -0.25
C HIS A 114 -26.05 -13.69 -1.55
N TYR A 115 -25.34 -14.36 -2.46
CA TYR A 115 -24.71 -13.75 -3.64
C TYR A 115 -25.71 -13.09 -4.61
N SER A 116 -26.87 -13.69 -4.83
CA SER A 116 -27.90 -13.14 -5.71
C SER A 116 -28.49 -11.85 -5.14
N GLN A 117 -28.82 -11.83 -3.84
CA GLN A 117 -29.30 -10.62 -3.16
C GLN A 117 -28.22 -9.52 -3.12
N SER A 118 -26.95 -9.90 -2.92
CA SER A 118 -25.83 -8.95 -2.96
C SER A 118 -25.72 -8.23 -4.31
N ARG A 119 -25.75 -8.98 -5.43
CA ARG A 119 -25.76 -8.39 -6.79
C ARG A 119 -26.93 -7.45 -7.01
N GLN A 120 -28.14 -7.85 -6.63
CA GLN A 120 -29.33 -6.99 -6.75
C GLN A 120 -29.19 -5.67 -5.97
N CYS A 121 -28.54 -5.70 -4.80
CA CYS A 121 -28.28 -4.48 -4.03
C CYS A 121 -27.32 -3.55 -4.78
N TYR A 122 -26.25 -4.08 -5.38
CA TYR A 122 -25.30 -3.28 -6.14
C TYR A 122 -25.88 -2.76 -7.47
N GLU A 123 -26.76 -3.51 -8.13
CA GLU A 123 -27.51 -3.01 -9.29
C GLU A 123 -28.39 -1.82 -8.92
N LYS A 124 -29.10 -1.89 -7.78
CA LYS A 124 -29.90 -0.77 -7.26
C LYS A 124 -29.04 0.44 -6.85
N LEU A 125 -27.83 0.20 -6.32
CA LEU A 125 -26.84 1.25 -6.07
C LEU A 125 -26.51 2.00 -7.36
N LEU A 126 -26.22 1.29 -8.46
CA LEU A 126 -25.90 1.88 -9.75
C LEU A 126 -27.08 2.64 -10.36
N GLN A 127 -28.29 2.08 -10.28
CA GLN A 127 -29.51 2.76 -10.73
C GLN A 127 -29.77 4.07 -9.96
N THR A 128 -29.42 4.10 -8.68
CA THR A 128 -29.59 5.28 -7.82
C THR A 128 -28.53 6.35 -8.09
N ASP A 129 -27.30 5.94 -8.37
CA ASP A 129 -26.15 6.82 -8.57
C ASP A 129 -25.27 6.29 -9.71
N PRO A 130 -25.59 6.67 -10.97
CA PRO A 130 -24.86 6.19 -12.15
C PRO A 130 -23.37 6.56 -12.18
N GLN A 131 -22.93 7.54 -11.37
CA GLN A 131 -21.52 7.91 -11.28
C GLN A 131 -20.69 6.85 -10.54
N LYS A 132 -21.32 5.88 -9.88
CA LYS A 132 -20.66 4.79 -9.15
C LYS A 132 -20.42 3.54 -9.98
N GLN A 133 -20.34 3.66 -11.31
CA GLN A 133 -20.06 2.54 -12.23
C GLN A 133 -18.82 1.73 -11.81
N SER A 134 -17.70 2.39 -11.51
CA SER A 134 -16.48 1.67 -11.09
C SER A 134 -16.68 0.90 -9.79
N LEU A 135 -17.36 1.50 -8.81
CA LEU A 135 -17.64 0.85 -7.53
C LEU A 135 -18.57 -0.35 -7.71
N PHE A 136 -19.56 -0.26 -8.61
CA PHE A 136 -20.44 -1.37 -8.96
C PHE A 136 -19.65 -2.53 -9.56
N GLU A 137 -18.77 -2.25 -10.53
CA GLU A 137 -17.91 -3.26 -11.16
C GLU A 137 -17.03 -3.96 -10.11
N ASP A 138 -16.37 -3.19 -9.23
CA ASP A 138 -15.55 -3.73 -8.14
C ASP A 138 -16.36 -4.65 -7.21
N CYS A 139 -17.55 -4.21 -6.80
CA CYS A 139 -18.42 -4.97 -5.90
C CYS A 139 -18.93 -6.26 -6.56
N VAL A 140 -19.37 -6.21 -7.82
CA VAL A 140 -19.86 -7.40 -8.53
C VAL A 140 -18.73 -8.40 -8.78
N ASN A 141 -17.52 -7.91 -9.08
CA ASN A 141 -16.34 -8.75 -9.17
C ASN A 141 -16.03 -9.46 -7.85
N GLU A 142 -16.15 -8.75 -6.71
CA GLU A 142 -16.01 -9.32 -5.37
C GLU A 142 -17.05 -10.45 -5.14
N VAL A 143 -18.33 -10.21 -5.46
CA VAL A 143 -19.37 -11.25 -5.33
C VAL A 143 -19.08 -12.47 -6.20
N ASN A 144 -18.69 -12.26 -7.46
CA ASN A 144 -18.42 -13.35 -8.40
C ASN A 144 -17.21 -14.19 -7.95
N LEU A 145 -16.19 -13.54 -7.37
CA LEU A 145 -15.02 -14.22 -6.83
C LEU A 145 -15.39 -15.09 -5.62
N GLU A 146 -16.16 -14.55 -4.67
CA GLU A 146 -16.60 -15.29 -3.49
C GLU A 146 -17.57 -16.43 -3.83
N GLU A 147 -18.50 -16.24 -4.76
CA GLU A 147 -19.39 -17.33 -5.21
C GLU A 147 -18.58 -18.44 -5.91
N LYS A 148 -17.60 -18.07 -6.72
CA LYS A 148 -16.69 -19.04 -7.37
C LYS A 148 -15.86 -19.79 -6.31
N ARG A 149 -15.46 -19.12 -5.24
CA ARG A 149 -14.78 -19.74 -4.09
C ARG A 149 -15.69 -20.76 -3.41
N LEU A 150 -16.91 -20.39 -3.02
CA LEU A 150 -17.84 -21.33 -2.39
C LEU A 150 -18.13 -22.55 -3.28
N LYS A 151 -18.39 -22.35 -4.58
CA LYS A 151 -18.60 -23.46 -5.52
C LYS A 151 -17.36 -24.34 -5.69
N ALA A 152 -16.17 -23.79 -5.52
CA ALA A 152 -14.94 -24.58 -5.49
C ALA A 152 -14.82 -25.35 -4.16
N GLU A 153 -15.24 -24.75 -3.05
CA GLU A 153 -15.29 -25.42 -1.74
C GLU A 153 -16.28 -26.57 -1.70
N GLU A 154 -17.50 -26.37 -2.20
CA GLU A 154 -18.54 -27.40 -2.32
C GLU A 154 -18.03 -28.57 -3.17
N ARG A 155 -17.48 -28.30 -4.36
CA ARG A 155 -16.88 -29.33 -5.22
C ARG A 155 -15.72 -30.05 -4.53
N ALA A 156 -14.88 -29.33 -3.80
CA ALA A 156 -13.78 -29.96 -3.06
C ALA A 156 -14.27 -30.86 -1.93
N MET A 157 -15.33 -30.46 -1.23
CA MET A 157 -15.98 -31.30 -0.21
C MET A 157 -16.63 -32.53 -0.85
N GLU A 158 -17.33 -32.39 -1.96
CA GLU A 158 -17.90 -33.52 -2.73
C GLU A 158 -16.80 -34.46 -3.24
N GLU A 159 -15.66 -33.94 -3.72
CA GLU A 159 -14.50 -34.74 -4.14
C GLU A 159 -13.82 -35.47 -2.96
N ALA A 160 -13.85 -34.88 -1.77
CA ALA A 160 -13.38 -35.53 -0.55
C ALA A 160 -14.35 -36.60 -0.03
N GLU A 161 -15.65 -36.34 -0.09
CA GLU A 161 -16.70 -37.30 0.29
C GLU A 161 -16.79 -38.47 -0.70
N SER A 162 -16.52 -38.22 -1.98
CA SER A 162 -16.42 -39.26 -3.02
C SER A 162 -15.12 -40.06 -2.99
N GLY A 163 -14.18 -39.73 -2.10
CA GLY A 163 -12.96 -40.51 -1.91
C GLY A 163 -11.92 -40.36 -3.02
N SER A 164 -11.87 -39.20 -3.69
CA SER A 164 -10.80 -38.90 -4.65
C SER A 164 -9.42 -39.15 -4.03
N LEU A 165 -8.53 -39.82 -4.77
CA LEU A 165 -7.17 -40.18 -4.33
C LEU A 165 -6.39 -38.98 -3.81
N ALA A 166 -6.58 -37.79 -4.40
CA ALA A 166 -5.94 -36.55 -3.97
C ALA A 166 -6.46 -36.07 -2.60
N ALA A 167 -7.77 -36.19 -2.36
CA ALA A 167 -8.40 -35.77 -1.11
C ALA A 167 -8.04 -36.68 0.07
N LEU A 168 -8.01 -38.00 -0.15
CA LEU A 168 -7.50 -38.97 0.82
C LEU A 168 -6.03 -38.68 1.15
N ALA A 169 -5.20 -38.38 0.15
CA ALA A 169 -3.78 -38.10 0.35
C ALA A 169 -3.55 -36.88 1.25
N ILE A 170 -4.23 -35.74 1.03
CA ILE A 170 -4.08 -34.54 1.89
C ILE A 170 -4.47 -34.85 3.33
N LYS A 171 -5.62 -35.49 3.54
CA LYS A 171 -6.13 -35.83 4.87
C LYS A 171 -5.22 -36.81 5.60
N GLU A 172 -4.76 -37.86 4.93
CA GLU A 172 -3.83 -38.85 5.51
C GLU A 172 -2.46 -38.25 5.84
N LEU A 173 -1.92 -37.40 4.97
CA LEU A 173 -0.64 -36.71 5.21
C LEU A 173 -0.75 -35.77 6.41
N LEU A 174 -1.84 -35.00 6.50
CA LEU A 174 -2.10 -34.15 7.68
C LEU A 174 -2.22 -35.00 8.93
N GLN A 175 -2.97 -36.10 8.93
CA GLN A 175 -3.08 -36.99 10.10
C GLN A 175 -1.71 -37.55 10.54
N LYS A 176 -0.84 -37.92 9.60
CA LYS A 176 0.53 -38.36 9.91
C LYS A 176 1.36 -37.23 10.54
N LEU A 177 1.23 -36.00 10.03
CA LEU A 177 1.92 -34.82 10.55
C LEU A 177 1.42 -34.33 11.91
N HIS A 178 0.25 -34.74 12.37
CA HIS A 178 -0.25 -34.43 13.73
C HIS A 178 0.34 -35.34 14.81
N ARG A 179 1.12 -36.36 14.46
CA ARG A 179 1.77 -37.23 15.45
C ARG A 179 2.84 -36.41 16.21
N PRO A 180 2.78 -36.36 17.56
CA PRO A 180 3.79 -35.67 18.34
C PRO A 180 5.13 -36.43 18.36
N ASP A 181 6.16 -35.77 18.88
CA ASP A 181 7.47 -36.34 19.21
C ASP A 181 8.25 -37.00 18.06
N GLN A 182 8.00 -36.55 16.82
CA GLN A 182 8.79 -36.96 15.68
C GLN A 182 10.01 -36.03 15.47
N SER A 183 10.98 -36.49 14.69
CA SER A 183 12.16 -35.68 14.36
C SER A 183 11.80 -34.49 13.45
N ILE A 184 12.61 -33.44 13.49
CA ILE A 184 12.44 -32.27 12.59
C ILE A 184 12.42 -32.69 11.12
N LEU A 185 13.28 -33.64 10.74
CA LEU A 185 13.35 -34.16 9.37
C LEU A 185 12.10 -34.97 8.98
N TYR A 186 11.47 -35.67 9.91
CA TYR A 186 10.18 -36.33 9.66
C TYR A 186 9.13 -35.30 9.24
N TYR A 187 8.99 -34.21 10.03
CA TYR A 187 8.05 -33.14 9.70
C TYR A 187 8.42 -32.45 8.39
N ALA A 188 9.69 -32.12 8.18
CA ALA A 188 10.13 -31.48 6.94
C ALA A 188 9.78 -32.33 5.70
N GLY A 189 10.11 -33.62 5.71
CA GLY A 189 9.78 -34.54 4.63
C GLY A 189 8.27 -34.70 4.41
N GLY A 190 7.49 -34.85 5.48
CA GLY A 190 6.03 -34.95 5.36
C GLY A 190 5.38 -33.66 4.85
N ILE A 191 5.89 -32.49 5.27
CA ILE A 191 5.44 -31.18 4.80
C ILE A 191 5.80 -30.98 3.32
N ARG A 192 6.98 -31.43 2.87
CA ARG A 192 7.36 -31.43 1.44
C ARG A 192 6.40 -32.28 0.60
N LEU A 193 6.06 -33.47 1.07
CA LEU A 193 5.07 -34.32 0.39
C LEU A 193 3.70 -33.64 0.33
N LEU A 194 3.28 -33.01 1.43
CA LEU A 194 2.03 -32.26 1.49
C LEU A 194 2.04 -31.07 0.52
N ALA A 195 3.14 -30.33 0.45
CA ALA A 195 3.31 -29.22 -0.50
C ALA A 195 3.18 -29.70 -1.95
N GLY A 196 3.80 -30.83 -2.30
CA GLY A 196 3.70 -31.42 -3.64
C GLY A 196 2.32 -32.03 -3.97
N ALA A 197 1.53 -32.37 -2.95
CA ALA A 197 0.16 -32.84 -3.12
C ALA A 197 -0.82 -31.68 -3.39
N VAL A 198 -0.52 -30.46 -2.94
CA VAL A 198 -1.36 -29.28 -3.18
C VAL A 198 -1.11 -28.74 -4.59
N LYS A 199 -1.94 -29.14 -5.56
CA LYS A 199 -1.78 -28.80 -6.98
C LYS A 199 -2.76 -27.75 -7.51
N GLY A 200 -3.88 -27.52 -6.82
CA GLY A 200 -4.86 -26.52 -7.22
C GLY A 200 -5.83 -26.14 -6.11
N CYS A 201 -6.89 -25.42 -6.48
CA CYS A 201 -7.84 -24.84 -5.53
C CYS A 201 -8.53 -25.89 -4.64
N THR A 202 -8.76 -27.10 -5.16
CA THR A 202 -9.36 -28.21 -4.42
C THR A 202 -8.48 -28.60 -3.23
N GLU A 203 -7.21 -28.94 -3.48
CA GLU A 203 -6.30 -29.38 -2.43
C GLU A 203 -5.95 -28.25 -1.44
N GLN A 204 -5.87 -27.01 -1.92
CA GLN A 204 -5.73 -25.83 -1.08
C GLN A 204 -6.89 -25.69 -0.08
N THR A 205 -8.11 -25.98 -0.54
CA THR A 205 -9.31 -25.94 0.29
C THR A 205 -9.31 -27.10 1.29
N LEU A 206 -9.01 -28.31 0.82
CA LEU A 206 -8.93 -29.49 1.69
C LEU A 206 -7.87 -29.35 2.77
N PHE A 207 -6.72 -28.76 2.44
CA PHE A 207 -5.70 -28.43 3.43
C PHE A 207 -6.28 -27.53 4.54
N ARG A 208 -6.99 -26.46 4.18
CA ARG A 208 -7.59 -25.54 5.15
C ARG A 208 -8.68 -26.20 5.98
N THR A 209 -9.63 -26.90 5.36
CA THR A 209 -10.78 -27.52 6.05
C THR A 209 -10.37 -28.68 6.95
N ASN A 210 -9.25 -29.34 6.67
CA ASN A 210 -8.65 -30.36 7.53
C ASN A 210 -7.64 -29.78 8.55
N ASN A 211 -7.81 -28.51 8.95
CA ASN A 211 -6.99 -27.83 9.95
C ASN A 211 -5.48 -27.76 9.63
N GLY A 212 -5.09 -27.75 8.36
CA GLY A 212 -3.68 -27.73 7.94
C GLY A 212 -2.88 -26.53 8.46
N PHE A 213 -3.50 -25.36 8.60
CA PHE A 213 -2.84 -24.17 9.18
C PHE A 213 -2.53 -24.32 10.68
N SER A 214 -3.14 -25.28 11.37
CA SER A 214 -2.85 -25.55 12.78
C SER A 214 -1.51 -26.28 12.99
N LEU A 215 -0.87 -26.80 11.93
CA LEU A 215 0.38 -27.58 12.02
C LEU A 215 1.47 -26.90 12.87
N LEU A 216 1.61 -25.58 12.74
CA LEU A 216 2.60 -24.82 13.51
C LEU A 216 2.22 -24.71 15.00
N ARG A 217 0.94 -24.52 15.32
CA ARG A 217 0.45 -24.38 16.70
C ARG A 217 0.30 -25.73 17.42
N ALA A 218 -0.09 -26.76 16.68
CA ALA A 218 -0.37 -28.09 17.19
C ALA A 218 0.91 -28.90 17.46
N ASN A 219 2.00 -28.64 16.75
CA ASN A 219 3.26 -29.36 16.92
C ASN A 219 4.37 -28.47 17.46
N GLU A 220 4.73 -28.68 18.73
CA GLU A 220 5.78 -27.89 19.37
C GLU A 220 7.17 -28.08 18.74
N ALA A 221 7.48 -29.28 18.23
CA ALA A 221 8.72 -29.54 17.50
C ALA A 221 8.82 -28.70 16.22
N VAL A 222 7.72 -28.63 15.45
CA VAL A 222 7.64 -27.82 14.23
C VAL A 222 7.74 -26.34 14.58
N ARG A 223 7.00 -25.88 15.59
CA ARG A 223 7.04 -24.48 16.06
C ARG A 223 8.43 -24.06 16.51
N ARG A 224 9.09 -24.87 17.36
CA ARG A 224 10.44 -24.58 17.86
C ARG A 224 11.48 -24.60 16.75
N GLY A 225 11.44 -25.58 15.85
CA GLY A 225 12.35 -25.65 14.70
C GLY A 225 12.15 -24.49 13.73
N PHE A 226 10.90 -24.13 13.45
CA PHE A 226 10.59 -22.97 12.61
C PHE A 226 10.97 -21.65 13.26
N CYS A 227 10.79 -21.48 14.58
CA CYS A 227 11.11 -20.25 15.29
C CYS A 227 12.54 -20.18 15.85
N ALA A 228 13.41 -21.15 15.53
CA ALA A 228 14.77 -21.24 16.05
C ALA A 228 15.65 -20.05 15.61
N GLU A 229 16.36 -19.42 16.56
CA GLU A 229 17.28 -18.32 16.28
C GLU A 229 18.55 -18.77 15.55
N ARG A 230 19.04 -19.98 15.88
CA ARG A 230 20.13 -20.65 15.18
C ARG A 230 19.57 -21.89 14.50
N ARG A 231 19.75 -21.99 13.19
CA ARG A 231 19.26 -23.10 12.38
C ARG A 231 20.42 -24.04 12.05
N GLY A 232 20.27 -25.31 12.39
CA GLY A 232 21.06 -26.38 11.78
C GLY A 232 20.43 -26.80 10.46
N SER A 233 21.04 -27.80 9.81
CA SER A 233 20.56 -28.31 8.52
C SER A 233 19.09 -28.79 8.57
N ALA A 234 18.66 -29.39 9.68
CA ALA A 234 17.29 -29.87 9.84
C ALA A 234 16.28 -28.72 9.97
N GLU A 235 16.60 -27.66 10.73
CA GLU A 235 15.75 -26.48 10.89
C GLU A 235 15.66 -25.66 9.60
N VAL A 236 16.73 -25.64 8.80
CA VAL A 236 16.71 -25.04 7.46
C VAL A 236 15.75 -25.80 6.56
N GLU A 237 15.88 -27.14 6.47
CA GLU A 237 15.00 -27.96 5.64
C GLU A 237 13.53 -27.83 6.07
N LEU A 238 13.26 -27.80 7.39
CA LEU A 238 11.91 -27.56 7.91
C LEU A 238 11.35 -26.20 7.49
N ALA A 239 12.12 -25.12 7.63
CA ALA A 239 11.69 -23.79 7.25
C ALA A 239 11.39 -23.67 5.76
N VAL A 240 12.29 -24.20 4.91
CA VAL A 240 12.10 -24.25 3.46
C VAL A 240 10.83 -25.06 3.12
N SER A 241 10.64 -26.21 3.76
CA SER A 241 9.47 -27.06 3.54
C SER A 241 8.15 -26.35 3.90
N LEU A 242 8.11 -25.65 5.03
CA LEU A 242 6.96 -24.83 5.45
C LEU A 242 6.69 -23.68 4.47
N LEU A 243 7.73 -22.96 4.04
CA LEU A 243 7.59 -21.86 3.08
C LEU A 243 7.04 -22.35 1.74
N LEU A 244 7.51 -23.50 1.25
CA LEU A 244 7.01 -24.13 0.02
C LEU A 244 5.55 -24.60 0.16
N LEU A 245 5.20 -25.22 1.29
CA LEU A 245 3.81 -25.58 1.59
C LEU A 245 2.91 -24.34 1.58
N TRP A 246 3.33 -23.27 2.24
CA TRP A 246 2.58 -22.01 2.31
C TRP A 246 2.42 -21.35 0.95
N GLN A 247 3.45 -21.35 0.11
CA GLN A 247 3.33 -20.91 -1.27
C GLN A 247 2.28 -21.74 -2.02
N ALA A 248 2.35 -23.07 -1.94
CA ALA A 248 1.40 -23.97 -2.60
C ALA A 248 -0.04 -23.74 -2.11
N VAL A 249 -0.25 -23.57 -0.79
CA VAL A 249 -1.59 -23.38 -0.23
C VAL A 249 -2.15 -21.97 -0.43
N CYS A 250 -1.30 -20.95 -0.58
CA CYS A 250 -1.72 -19.55 -0.65
C CYS A 250 -1.75 -18.97 -2.07
N THR A 251 -1.13 -19.63 -3.06
CA THR A 251 -1.10 -19.13 -4.44
C THR A 251 -2.52 -18.98 -4.99
N GLY A 252 -2.91 -17.74 -5.32
CA GLY A 252 -4.24 -17.41 -5.86
C GLY A 252 -5.40 -17.54 -4.86
N ASN A 253 -5.13 -17.77 -3.56
CA ASN A 253 -6.15 -18.07 -2.56
C ASN A 253 -6.06 -17.12 -1.35
N GLU A 254 -6.82 -16.02 -1.39
CA GLU A 254 -6.71 -14.98 -0.35
C GLU A 254 -7.26 -15.41 1.01
N ALA A 255 -8.19 -16.36 1.07
CA ALA A 255 -8.68 -16.90 2.34
C ALA A 255 -7.56 -17.63 3.08
N ASN A 256 -6.80 -18.46 2.37
CA ASN A 256 -5.61 -19.12 2.88
C ASN A 256 -4.51 -18.11 3.25
N GLN A 257 -4.31 -17.09 2.41
CA GLN A 257 -3.37 -16.00 2.71
C GLN A 257 -3.72 -15.28 4.01
N HIS A 258 -5.01 -14.96 4.22
CA HIS A 258 -5.49 -14.29 5.41
C HIS A 258 -5.29 -15.13 6.66
N LEU A 259 -5.60 -16.43 6.60
CA LEU A 259 -5.40 -17.33 7.74
C LEU A 259 -3.92 -17.45 8.12
N LEU A 260 -3.03 -17.58 7.13
CA LEU A 260 -1.60 -17.70 7.40
C LEU A 260 -1.02 -16.43 8.03
N LEU A 261 -1.26 -15.26 7.44
CA LEU A 261 -0.70 -14.00 7.96
C LEU A 261 -1.40 -13.48 9.21
N SER A 262 -2.56 -14.02 9.55
CA SER A 262 -3.19 -13.78 10.86
C SER A 262 -2.55 -14.60 11.98
N ASP A 263 -1.64 -15.53 11.65
CA ASP A 263 -0.88 -16.27 12.63
C ASP A 263 0.29 -15.43 13.16
N PRO A 264 0.32 -15.15 14.49
CA PRO A 264 1.33 -14.27 15.07
C PRO A 264 2.75 -14.84 15.00
N ASP A 265 2.90 -16.18 15.03
CA ASP A 265 4.22 -16.81 14.94
C ASP A 265 4.76 -16.71 13.50
N VAL A 266 3.89 -16.81 12.49
CA VAL A 266 4.30 -16.66 11.08
C VAL A 266 4.69 -15.20 10.81
N ASP A 267 3.81 -14.27 11.13
CA ASP A 267 4.02 -12.84 10.87
C ASP A 267 5.30 -12.30 11.54
N ALA A 268 5.57 -12.70 12.78
CA ALA A 268 6.78 -12.32 13.51
C ALA A 268 8.08 -12.92 12.95
N GLN A 269 8.00 -14.06 12.24
CA GLN A 269 9.18 -14.76 11.70
C GLN A 269 9.57 -14.29 10.30
N LEU A 270 8.65 -13.77 9.48
CA LEU A 270 8.96 -13.38 8.09
C LEU A 270 10.18 -12.46 7.94
N PRO A 271 10.35 -11.37 8.73
CA PRO A 271 11.55 -10.53 8.64
C PRO A 271 12.83 -11.23 9.09
N LYS A 272 12.71 -12.13 10.08
CA LYS A 272 13.83 -12.92 10.59
C LYS A 272 14.32 -13.92 9.55
N LEU A 273 13.40 -14.52 8.81
CA LEU A 273 13.71 -15.42 7.69
C LEU A 273 14.38 -14.67 6.53
N LEU A 274 13.91 -13.46 6.19
CA LEU A 274 14.60 -12.60 5.21
C LEU A 274 15.99 -12.18 5.67
N SER A 275 16.17 -11.92 6.97
CA SER A 275 17.47 -11.54 7.53
C SER A 275 18.36 -12.74 7.87
N SER A 276 17.94 -13.97 7.52
CA SER A 276 18.74 -15.17 7.75
C SER A 276 19.96 -15.22 6.82
N GLY A 277 21.04 -15.90 7.23
CA GLY A 277 22.21 -16.12 6.37
C GLY A 277 21.98 -17.17 5.27
N GLU A 278 20.80 -17.78 5.21
CA GLU A 278 20.51 -18.95 4.36
C GLU A 278 19.80 -18.52 3.08
N ALA A 279 20.51 -18.64 1.95
CA ALA A 279 20.03 -18.14 0.66
C ALA A 279 18.71 -18.76 0.22
N GLU A 280 18.51 -20.06 0.47
CA GLU A 280 17.28 -20.77 0.10
C GLU A 280 16.08 -20.29 0.94
N ILE A 281 16.26 -20.09 2.25
CA ILE A 281 15.20 -19.52 3.11
C ILE A 281 14.81 -18.14 2.62
N GLN A 282 15.79 -17.29 2.33
CA GLN A 282 15.53 -15.93 1.84
C GLN A 282 14.77 -15.96 0.50
N GLN A 283 15.18 -16.81 -0.43
CA GLN A 283 14.51 -16.97 -1.72
C GLN A 283 13.05 -17.42 -1.54
N GLN A 284 12.80 -18.45 -0.73
CA GLN A 284 11.44 -18.95 -0.52
C GLN A 284 10.57 -17.96 0.28
N THR A 285 11.17 -17.17 1.17
CA THR A 285 10.47 -16.12 1.90
C THR A 285 10.07 -14.98 0.97
N LEU A 286 10.95 -14.55 0.06
CA LEU A 286 10.63 -13.54 -0.96
C LEU A 286 9.54 -14.04 -1.92
N ALA A 287 9.60 -15.30 -2.37
CA ALA A 287 8.57 -15.90 -3.22
C ALA A 287 7.20 -15.91 -2.51
N LEU A 288 7.19 -16.29 -1.23
CA LEU A 288 6.00 -16.24 -0.40
C LEU A 288 5.46 -14.79 -0.29
N LEU A 289 6.29 -13.81 0.06
CA LEU A 289 5.90 -12.40 0.18
C LEU A 289 5.34 -11.82 -1.12
N SER A 290 5.88 -12.20 -2.27
CA SER A 290 5.41 -11.77 -3.59
C SER A 290 3.95 -12.17 -3.86
N LEU A 291 3.50 -13.32 -3.31
CA LEU A 291 2.10 -13.74 -3.43
C LEU A 291 1.13 -12.79 -2.71
N TYR A 292 1.60 -12.13 -1.63
CA TYR A 292 0.78 -11.22 -0.81
C TYR A 292 0.88 -9.78 -1.27
N SER A 293 2.04 -9.33 -1.75
CA SER A 293 2.22 -7.95 -2.20
C SER A 293 1.39 -7.63 -3.46
N GLY A 294 1.05 -8.65 -4.25
CA GLY A 294 0.17 -8.51 -5.42
C GLY A 294 -1.28 -8.14 -5.10
N SER A 295 -1.85 -8.59 -3.98
CA SER A 295 -3.26 -8.33 -3.61
C SER A 295 -3.41 -7.16 -2.62
N GLU A 296 -4.52 -6.40 -2.69
CA GLU A 296 -4.74 -5.32 -1.72
C GLU A 296 -4.90 -5.85 -0.28
N THR A 297 -5.57 -7.00 -0.14
CA THR A 297 -5.75 -7.69 1.13
C THR A 297 -4.42 -8.17 1.70
N GLY A 298 -3.56 -8.79 0.89
CA GLY A 298 -2.24 -9.26 1.30
C GLY A 298 -1.34 -8.09 1.71
N ARG A 299 -1.30 -7.01 0.92
CA ARG A 299 -0.63 -5.75 1.30
C ARG A 299 -1.12 -5.23 2.66
N ARG A 300 -2.43 -5.24 2.90
CA ARG A 300 -3.00 -4.78 4.18
C ARG A 300 -2.55 -5.65 5.36
N LEU A 301 -2.43 -6.96 5.16
CA LEU A 301 -1.99 -7.90 6.20
C LEU A 301 -0.50 -7.70 6.53
N LEU A 302 0.37 -7.58 5.50
CA LEU A 302 1.80 -7.30 5.69
C LEU A 302 2.07 -5.99 6.45
N GLY A 303 1.16 -5.01 6.36
CA GLY A 303 1.24 -3.75 7.08
C GLY A 303 0.55 -3.72 8.45
N LYS A 304 -0.09 -4.81 8.89
CA LYS A 304 -0.87 -4.82 10.14
C LYS A 304 0.02 -4.81 11.38
N HIS A 305 1.17 -5.48 11.28
CA HIS A 305 2.09 -5.70 12.41
C HIS A 305 3.48 -5.09 12.17
N GLN A 306 3.74 -4.57 10.97
CA GLN A 306 5.01 -3.97 10.58
C GLN A 306 4.79 -2.69 9.77
N ASP A 307 5.59 -1.66 10.06
CA ASP A 307 5.58 -0.42 9.30
C ASP A 307 6.33 -0.62 7.96
N LEU A 308 5.96 0.13 6.91
CA LEU A 308 6.68 0.12 5.61
C LEU A 308 8.18 0.35 5.80
N THR A 309 8.51 1.12 6.82
CA THR A 309 9.87 1.47 7.21
C THR A 309 10.70 0.24 7.63
N SER A 310 10.12 -0.77 8.29
CA SER A 310 10.86 -2.00 8.64
C SER A 310 11.12 -2.89 7.42
N TRP A 311 10.12 -3.03 6.54
CA TRP A 311 10.28 -3.76 5.28
C TRP A 311 11.30 -3.09 4.35
N LEU A 312 11.34 -1.76 4.33
CA LEU A 312 12.25 -0.99 3.48
C LEU A 312 13.72 -1.37 3.74
N GLN A 313 14.17 -1.34 4.99
CA GLN A 313 15.57 -1.65 5.31
C GLN A 313 15.93 -3.10 4.96
N VAL A 314 15.06 -4.06 5.29
CA VAL A 314 15.29 -5.49 5.04
C VAL A 314 15.29 -5.80 3.54
N LEU A 315 14.35 -5.27 2.77
CA LEU A 315 14.29 -5.53 1.32
C LEU A 315 15.43 -4.81 0.58
N MET A 316 15.86 -3.63 1.04
CA MET A 316 17.03 -2.95 0.50
C MET A 316 18.34 -3.72 0.69
N SER A 317 18.47 -4.53 1.74
CA SER A 317 19.71 -5.31 1.95
C SER A 317 19.92 -6.42 0.92
N PHE A 318 18.93 -6.71 0.05
CA PHE A 318 19.05 -7.65 -1.06
C PHE A 318 19.60 -7.02 -2.35
N VAL A 319 19.72 -5.69 -2.44
CA VAL A 319 20.28 -5.01 -3.62
C VAL A 319 21.70 -5.51 -4.01
N PRO A 320 22.59 -5.87 -3.06
CA PRO A 320 23.89 -6.46 -3.39
C PRO A 320 23.83 -7.88 -3.96
N CYS A 321 22.70 -8.60 -3.86
CA CYS A 321 22.61 -9.97 -4.37
C CYS A 321 22.74 -9.99 -5.90
N SER A 322 23.56 -10.92 -6.43
CA SER A 322 23.76 -11.10 -7.87
C SER A 322 22.69 -11.97 -8.54
N ASP A 323 21.79 -12.57 -7.75
CA ASP A 323 20.74 -13.47 -8.20
C ASP A 323 19.35 -12.80 -8.24
N ALA A 324 18.32 -13.61 -8.51
CA ALA A 324 16.94 -13.16 -8.64
C ALA A 324 16.37 -12.48 -7.38
N ARG A 325 16.95 -12.72 -6.18
CA ARG A 325 16.45 -12.15 -4.91
C ARG A 325 16.47 -10.62 -4.93
N ALA A 326 17.49 -10.02 -5.56
CA ALA A 326 17.57 -8.56 -5.68
C ALA A 326 16.38 -7.98 -6.46
N GLY A 327 15.97 -8.65 -7.55
CA GLY A 327 14.79 -8.26 -8.33
C GLY A 327 13.51 -8.42 -7.52
N SER A 328 13.28 -9.62 -6.99
CA SER A 328 12.08 -9.94 -6.21
C SER A 328 11.87 -9.01 -5.02
N ALA A 329 12.95 -8.70 -4.27
CA ALA A 329 12.87 -7.78 -3.15
C ALA A 329 12.45 -6.36 -3.57
N MET A 330 12.95 -5.88 -4.71
CA MET A 330 12.59 -4.55 -5.23
C MET A 330 11.18 -4.50 -5.81
N ASP A 331 10.69 -5.59 -6.40
CA ASP A 331 9.32 -5.69 -6.91
C ASP A 331 8.32 -5.67 -5.73
N ILE A 332 8.55 -6.48 -4.68
CA ILE A 332 7.75 -6.47 -3.45
C ILE A 332 7.74 -5.07 -2.83
N LEU A 333 8.92 -4.44 -2.70
CA LEU A 333 9.01 -3.11 -2.11
C LEU A 333 8.26 -2.06 -2.94
N SER A 334 8.28 -2.17 -4.27
CA SER A 334 7.53 -1.30 -5.18
C SER A 334 6.02 -1.47 -5.01
N GLU A 335 5.54 -2.72 -4.92
CA GLU A 335 4.12 -3.03 -4.72
C GLU A 335 3.61 -2.55 -3.36
N LEU A 336 4.41 -2.70 -2.31
CA LEU A 336 4.12 -2.18 -0.97
C LEU A 336 4.05 -0.64 -0.99
N ALA A 337 5.04 0.02 -1.61
CA ALA A 337 5.09 1.49 -1.71
C ALA A 337 3.91 2.09 -2.52
N ALA A 338 3.33 1.34 -3.45
CA ALA A 338 2.18 1.77 -4.24
C ALA A 338 0.84 1.69 -3.49
N GLY A 339 0.75 0.94 -2.38
CA GLY A 339 -0.50 0.72 -1.65
C GLY A 339 -1.06 1.98 -0.95
N VAL A 340 -2.39 2.18 -1.01
CA VAL A 340 -3.09 3.40 -0.53
C VAL A 340 -2.87 3.68 0.97
N ARG A 341 -2.70 2.65 1.82
CA ARG A 341 -2.36 2.82 3.25
C ARG A 341 -0.87 2.96 3.55
N PHE A 342 0.00 2.64 2.58
CA PHE A 342 1.44 2.76 2.70
C PHE A 342 1.97 4.08 2.18
N LYS A 343 1.09 5.00 1.74
CA LYS A 343 1.45 6.41 1.63
C LYS A 343 1.89 6.88 3.02
N PRO A 344 3.16 7.27 3.18
CA PRO A 344 3.66 7.66 4.48
C PRO A 344 2.75 8.74 5.09
N GLN A 345 2.25 8.50 6.30
CA GLN A 345 1.45 9.48 7.03
C GLN A 345 2.22 10.81 7.06
N SER A 346 1.51 11.94 7.11
CA SER A 346 2.14 13.27 7.22
C SER A 346 2.99 13.33 8.50
N GLY A 347 4.29 13.03 8.39
CA GLY A 347 5.22 12.91 9.52
C GLY A 347 6.09 11.63 9.54
N ALA A 348 5.90 10.67 8.62
CA ALA A 348 6.73 9.48 8.57
C ALA A 348 8.21 9.81 8.29
N LEU A 349 9.10 9.06 8.92
CA LEU A 349 10.56 9.15 8.78
C LEU A 349 11.12 7.78 8.35
N LEU A 350 12.23 7.80 7.62
CA LEU A 350 13.00 6.60 7.32
C LEU A 350 13.69 6.06 8.59
N PRO A 351 13.81 4.74 8.75
CA PRO A 351 14.63 4.13 9.80
C PRO A 351 16.08 4.64 9.73
N PRO A 352 16.79 4.69 10.87
CA PRO A 352 18.17 5.17 10.93
C PRO A 352 19.13 4.36 10.06
N GLY A 353 18.83 3.08 9.77
CA GLY A 353 19.66 2.22 8.93
C GLY A 353 19.50 2.41 7.41
N VAL A 354 18.42 3.04 6.95
CA VAL A 354 18.11 3.14 5.51
C VAL A 354 19.05 4.09 4.78
N VAL A 355 19.31 5.28 5.35
CA VAL A 355 20.20 6.26 4.71
C VAL A 355 21.64 5.74 4.60
N PRO A 356 22.26 5.20 5.67
CA PRO A 356 23.58 4.59 5.58
C PRO A 356 23.65 3.47 4.54
N LEU A 357 22.66 2.56 4.55
CA LEU A 357 22.60 1.47 3.58
C LEU A 357 22.52 2.00 2.15
N PHE A 358 21.64 2.97 1.87
CA PHE A 358 21.54 3.56 0.55
C PHE A 358 22.84 4.23 0.09
N THR A 359 23.51 4.97 0.99
CA THR A 359 24.80 5.61 0.67
C THR A 359 25.89 4.59 0.36
N GLN A 360 25.93 3.48 1.09
CA GLN A 360 26.85 2.37 0.83
C GLN A 360 26.58 1.72 -0.54
N LEU A 361 25.30 1.46 -0.85
CA LEU A 361 24.89 0.88 -2.13
C LEU A 361 25.29 1.76 -3.33
N LEU A 362 25.16 3.08 -3.21
CA LEU A 362 25.62 4.03 -4.23
C LEU A 362 27.15 4.03 -4.37
N ALA A 363 27.88 3.99 -3.25
CA ALA A 363 29.34 3.96 -3.27
C ALA A 363 29.88 2.69 -3.95
N SER A 364 29.20 1.55 -3.77
CA SER A 364 29.52 0.26 -4.38
C SER A 364 28.68 -0.05 -5.62
N ALA A 365 28.18 0.95 -6.36
CA ALA A 365 27.21 0.75 -7.45
C ALA A 365 27.67 -0.21 -8.56
N LYS A 366 28.98 -0.35 -8.79
CA LYS A 366 29.55 -1.31 -9.76
C LYS A 366 29.51 -2.78 -9.29
N LEU A 367 29.41 -3.00 -7.99
CA LEU A 367 29.49 -4.34 -7.36
C LEU A 367 28.11 -4.91 -7.00
N VAL A 368 27.05 -4.11 -7.13
CA VAL A 368 25.69 -4.50 -6.75
C VAL A 368 24.81 -4.69 -7.98
N ASN A 369 23.63 -5.28 -7.80
CA ASN A 369 22.67 -5.40 -8.89
C ASN A 369 22.15 -4.03 -9.31
N GLN A 370 22.59 -3.56 -10.47
CA GLN A 370 22.31 -2.20 -10.93
C GLN A 370 20.83 -1.96 -11.26
N ALA A 371 20.12 -2.98 -11.75
CA ALA A 371 18.68 -2.87 -11.98
C ALA A 371 17.92 -2.74 -10.65
N ALA A 372 18.33 -3.48 -9.63
CA ALA A 372 17.77 -3.37 -8.29
C ALA A 372 18.12 -2.01 -7.64
N LEU A 373 19.35 -1.52 -7.80
CA LEU A 373 19.77 -0.21 -7.30
C LEU A 373 18.96 0.94 -7.91
N ALA A 374 18.72 0.89 -9.23
CA ALA A 374 17.89 1.89 -9.91
C ALA A 374 16.45 1.89 -9.37
N ARG A 375 15.85 0.71 -9.16
CA ARG A 375 14.51 0.58 -8.55
C ARG A 375 14.51 1.11 -7.11
N CYS A 376 15.51 0.75 -6.31
CA CYS A 376 15.68 1.23 -4.94
C CYS A 376 15.71 2.77 -4.88
N ALA A 377 16.52 3.43 -5.72
CA ALA A 377 16.58 4.88 -5.79
C ALA A 377 15.24 5.49 -6.24
N GLY A 378 14.54 4.84 -7.19
CA GLY A 378 13.21 5.24 -7.64
C GLY A 378 12.15 5.16 -6.53
N ILE A 379 12.17 4.11 -5.72
CA ILE A 379 11.28 3.91 -4.57
C ILE A 379 11.55 4.98 -3.50
N LEU A 380 12.80 5.24 -3.14
CA LEU A 380 13.13 6.35 -2.23
C LEU A 380 12.65 7.70 -2.79
N GLY A 381 12.76 7.87 -4.11
CA GLY A 381 12.23 9.03 -4.81
C GLY A 381 10.70 9.17 -4.69
N SER A 382 9.94 8.07 -4.80
CA SER A 382 8.48 8.10 -4.65
C SER A 382 8.06 8.35 -3.20
N LEU A 383 8.78 7.79 -2.22
CA LEU A 383 8.56 8.03 -0.80
C LEU A 383 8.77 9.49 -0.37
N CYS A 384 9.56 10.26 -1.13
CA CYS A 384 9.69 11.72 -0.94
C CYS A 384 8.38 12.49 -1.21
N ALA A 385 7.30 11.84 -1.63
CA ALA A 385 5.96 12.43 -1.58
C ALA A 385 5.56 12.81 -0.14
N ALA A 386 6.01 12.05 0.87
CA ALA A 386 5.88 12.47 2.25
C ALA A 386 6.94 13.49 2.63
N VAL A 387 6.48 14.59 3.22
CA VAL A 387 7.31 15.73 3.63
C VAL A 387 8.36 15.31 4.65
N GLY A 388 8.01 14.46 5.65
CA GLY A 388 8.96 14.01 6.68
C GLY A 388 10.18 13.28 6.09
N ILE A 389 9.95 12.26 5.26
CA ILE A 389 11.00 11.53 4.53
C ILE A 389 11.82 12.47 3.65
N ARG A 390 11.15 13.37 2.92
CA ARG A 390 11.82 14.31 2.01
C ARG A 390 12.74 15.27 2.75
N VAL A 391 12.28 15.86 3.87
CA VAL A 391 13.09 16.73 4.73
C VAL A 391 14.28 15.98 5.31
N GLN A 392 14.06 14.79 5.87
CA GLN A 392 15.12 13.95 6.43
C GLN A 392 16.23 13.64 5.41
N LEU A 393 15.88 13.26 4.19
CA LEU A 393 16.85 13.00 3.13
C LEU A 393 17.53 14.30 2.64
N ALA A 394 16.77 15.39 2.51
CA ALA A 394 17.29 16.68 2.07
C ALA A 394 18.29 17.29 3.06
N GLU A 395 18.16 17.02 4.35
CA GLU A 395 19.09 17.45 5.41
C GLU A 395 20.31 16.52 5.56
N SER A 396 20.28 15.32 4.96
CA SER A 396 21.39 14.37 5.03
C SER A 396 22.51 14.74 4.05
N ARG A 397 23.58 15.37 4.56
CA ARG A 397 24.80 15.64 3.77
C ARG A 397 25.42 14.36 3.19
N GLN A 398 25.38 13.26 3.95
CA GLN A 398 25.89 11.95 3.48
C GLN A 398 25.13 11.45 2.25
N CYS A 399 23.79 11.61 2.23
CA CYS A 399 22.97 11.23 1.09
C CYS A 399 23.38 12.02 -0.17
N TRP A 400 23.53 13.34 -0.05
CA TRP A 400 23.96 14.18 -1.17
C TRP A 400 25.36 13.84 -1.67
N GLN A 401 26.32 13.64 -0.77
CA GLN A 401 27.69 13.28 -1.13
C GLN A 401 27.74 11.94 -1.86
N ALA A 402 26.97 10.93 -1.42
CA ALA A 402 26.88 9.66 -2.11
C ALA A 402 26.29 9.79 -3.52
N CYS A 403 25.23 10.60 -3.69
CA CYS A 403 24.68 10.90 -5.02
C CYS A 403 25.70 11.58 -5.93
N LEU A 404 26.42 12.58 -5.43
CA LEU A 404 27.44 13.31 -6.21
C LEU A 404 28.62 12.41 -6.59
N GLN A 405 29.13 11.60 -5.66
CA GLN A 405 30.19 10.62 -5.94
C GLN A 405 29.74 9.61 -6.99
N PHE A 406 28.51 9.12 -6.91
CA PHE A 406 27.94 8.23 -7.91
C PHE A 406 27.87 8.89 -9.30
N LEU A 407 27.44 10.16 -9.38
CA LEU A 407 27.45 10.91 -10.65
C LEU A 407 28.86 11.13 -11.18
N ASP A 408 29.83 11.43 -10.32
CA ASP A 408 31.24 11.58 -10.71
C ASP A 408 31.80 10.27 -11.29
N GLN A 409 31.50 9.12 -10.67
CA GLN A 409 31.87 7.82 -11.20
C GLN A 409 31.27 7.56 -12.59
N TYR A 410 30.00 7.93 -12.80
CA TYR A 410 29.34 7.81 -14.11
C TYR A 410 30.00 8.70 -15.17
N LEU A 411 30.32 9.95 -14.82
CA LEU A 411 30.97 10.90 -15.72
C LEU A 411 32.37 10.44 -16.15
N THR A 412 33.09 9.72 -15.28
CA THR A 412 34.40 9.13 -15.62
C THR A 412 34.31 7.83 -16.42
N ASP A 413 33.25 7.05 -16.23
CA ASP A 413 33.07 5.73 -16.84
C ASP A 413 31.59 5.54 -17.22
N PRO A 414 31.19 5.96 -18.44
CA PRO A 414 29.81 5.88 -18.91
C PRO A 414 29.37 4.45 -19.26
N ALA A 415 30.16 3.42 -18.96
CA ALA A 415 29.75 2.02 -19.10
C ALA A 415 28.73 1.59 -18.03
N GLN A 416 28.50 2.40 -16.99
CA GLN A 416 27.44 2.12 -16.01
C GLN A 416 26.04 2.31 -16.61
N PRO A 417 25.03 1.55 -16.16
CA PRO A 417 23.69 1.62 -16.74
C PRO A 417 23.00 2.95 -16.44
N GLN A 418 22.50 3.56 -17.51
CA GLN A 418 21.77 4.83 -17.54
C GLN A 418 20.57 4.88 -16.58
N GLY A 419 19.96 3.72 -16.29
CA GLY A 419 18.83 3.60 -15.38
C GLY A 419 19.12 4.08 -13.96
N CYS A 420 20.31 3.79 -13.41
CA CYS A 420 20.70 4.24 -12.07
C CYS A 420 20.85 5.76 -12.00
N VAL A 421 21.54 6.35 -12.98
CA VAL A 421 21.75 7.80 -13.10
C VAL A 421 20.42 8.52 -13.18
N SER A 422 19.53 8.04 -14.05
CA SER A 422 18.19 8.58 -14.17
C SER A 422 17.45 8.55 -12.83
N ALA A 423 17.44 7.41 -12.13
CA ALA A 423 16.79 7.26 -10.83
C ALA A 423 17.36 8.22 -9.76
N VAL A 424 18.69 8.31 -9.65
CA VAL A 424 19.38 9.20 -8.70
C VAL A 424 19.08 10.68 -8.98
N LEU A 425 19.11 11.11 -10.24
CA LEU A 425 18.71 12.48 -10.61
C LEU A 425 17.24 12.75 -10.28
N GLY A 426 16.37 11.75 -10.43
CA GLY A 426 14.96 11.84 -10.04
C GLY A 426 14.79 12.04 -8.53
N LEU A 427 15.52 11.28 -7.72
CA LEU A 427 15.57 11.46 -6.27
C LEU A 427 16.07 12.86 -5.90
N MET A 428 17.23 13.28 -6.43
CA MET A 428 17.79 14.62 -6.18
C MET A 428 16.81 15.74 -6.56
N MET A 429 16.10 15.59 -7.67
CA MET A 429 15.08 16.55 -8.09
C MET A 429 13.98 16.69 -7.04
N ASN A 430 13.53 15.59 -6.43
CA ASN A 430 12.54 15.61 -5.34
C ASN A 430 13.11 16.24 -4.07
N LEU A 431 14.36 15.96 -3.70
CA LEU A 431 15.00 16.57 -2.52
C LEU A 431 15.13 18.10 -2.66
N LEU A 432 15.37 18.60 -3.87
CA LEU A 432 15.42 20.04 -4.19
C LEU A 432 14.06 20.77 -4.12
N LEU A 433 12.99 20.10 -3.71
CA LEU A 433 11.75 20.80 -3.31
C LEU A 433 11.90 21.46 -1.93
N GLU A 434 12.84 21.00 -1.11
CA GLU A 434 13.15 21.59 0.18
C GLU A 434 14.22 22.69 0.06
N SER A 435 14.26 23.58 1.05
CA SER A 435 15.29 24.62 1.16
C SER A 435 15.95 24.55 2.53
N ASN A 436 17.25 24.28 2.55
CA ASN A 436 18.04 24.18 3.79
C ASN A 436 19.51 24.53 3.53
N VAL A 437 20.30 24.66 4.61
CA VAL A 437 21.72 25.03 4.57
C VAL A 437 22.57 24.01 3.81
N VAL A 438 22.21 22.72 3.86
CA VAL A 438 22.93 21.66 3.15
C VAL A 438 22.81 21.83 1.64
N ILE A 439 21.59 22.03 1.14
CA ILE A 439 21.31 22.27 -0.28
C ILE A 439 22.01 23.54 -0.76
N GLN A 440 21.96 24.62 0.03
CA GLN A 440 22.65 25.88 -0.30
C GLN A 440 24.17 25.67 -0.42
N GLY A 441 24.78 24.94 0.51
CA GLY A 441 26.22 24.65 0.50
C GLY A 441 26.66 23.75 -0.66
N LEU A 442 25.79 22.88 -1.16
CA LEU A 442 26.09 21.93 -2.25
C LEU A 442 25.62 22.40 -3.63
N ALA A 443 24.92 23.53 -3.71
CA ALA A 443 24.29 24.01 -4.94
C ALA A 443 25.26 24.15 -6.12
N VAL A 444 26.49 24.64 -5.86
CA VAL A 444 27.54 24.78 -6.89
C VAL A 444 27.98 23.41 -7.42
N GLU A 445 28.24 22.46 -6.53
CA GLU A 445 28.69 21.11 -6.89
C GLU A 445 27.62 20.37 -7.70
N VAL A 446 26.37 20.37 -7.23
CA VAL A 446 25.21 19.78 -7.91
C VAL A 446 25.05 20.39 -9.30
N SER A 447 25.07 21.72 -9.40
CA SER A 447 24.89 22.43 -10.67
C SER A 447 25.98 22.09 -11.68
N SER A 448 27.24 22.01 -11.22
CA SER A 448 28.38 21.67 -12.08
C SER A 448 28.26 20.28 -12.70
N ARG A 449 27.90 19.25 -11.93
CA ARG A 449 27.71 17.89 -12.45
C ARG A 449 26.55 17.81 -13.42
N CYS A 450 25.41 18.43 -13.08
CA CYS A 450 24.24 18.47 -13.96
C CYS A 450 24.55 19.19 -15.28
N LEU A 451 25.34 20.26 -15.26
CA LEU A 451 25.75 21.00 -16.46
C LEU A 451 26.60 20.15 -17.42
N THR A 452 27.45 19.27 -16.87
CA THR A 452 28.20 18.28 -17.64
C THR A 452 27.26 17.24 -18.27
N LEU A 453 26.31 16.72 -17.48
CA LEU A 453 25.31 15.73 -17.93
C LEU A 453 24.35 16.23 -19.02
N LEU A 454 24.25 17.55 -19.26
CA LEU A 454 23.51 18.07 -20.41
C LEU A 454 24.15 17.71 -21.77
N GLY A 455 25.39 17.23 -21.76
CA GLY A 455 26.07 16.69 -22.93
C GLY A 455 25.85 15.19 -23.15
N ASP A 456 25.06 14.52 -22.29
CA ASP A 456 24.84 13.07 -22.36
C ASP A 456 24.10 12.65 -23.64
N ARG A 457 24.29 11.39 -24.03
CA ARG A 457 23.63 10.78 -25.19
C ARG A 457 22.18 10.39 -24.88
N ASP A 458 21.87 10.13 -23.61
CA ASP A 458 20.53 9.78 -23.14
C ASP A 458 19.68 11.03 -22.87
N GLY A 459 18.63 11.22 -23.67
CA GLY A 459 17.72 12.37 -23.52
C GLY A 459 16.93 12.40 -22.21
N GLY A 460 16.74 11.25 -21.57
CA GLY A 460 16.12 11.12 -20.25
C GLY A 460 17.04 11.66 -19.14
N ILE A 461 18.33 11.32 -19.18
CA ILE A 461 19.36 11.87 -18.30
C ILE A 461 19.44 13.39 -18.47
N VAL A 462 19.51 13.87 -19.72
CA VAL A 462 19.53 15.31 -20.02
C VAL A 462 18.31 16.03 -19.44
N THR A 463 17.11 15.45 -19.60
CA THR A 463 15.87 16.02 -19.07
C THR A 463 15.87 16.10 -17.54
N ARG A 464 16.30 15.04 -16.85
CA ARG A 464 16.37 15.02 -15.38
C ARG A 464 17.48 15.95 -14.85
N ALA A 465 18.65 15.98 -15.48
CA ALA A 465 19.73 16.89 -15.14
C ALA A 465 19.29 18.35 -15.29
N CYS A 466 18.55 18.68 -16.35
CA CYS A 466 17.93 20.00 -16.52
C CYS A 466 16.94 20.32 -15.40
N GLY A 467 16.11 19.35 -14.99
CA GLY A 467 15.20 19.48 -13.85
C GLY A 467 15.91 19.80 -12.53
N VAL A 468 16.98 19.05 -12.22
CA VAL A 468 17.84 19.28 -11.03
C VAL A 468 18.49 20.66 -11.10
N LEU A 469 19.02 21.06 -12.26
CA LEU A 469 19.65 22.36 -12.47
C LEU A 469 18.66 23.52 -12.24
N SER A 470 17.44 23.39 -12.77
CA SER A 470 16.39 24.42 -12.64
C SER A 470 15.95 24.71 -11.19
N ARG A 471 16.23 23.79 -10.26
CA ARG A 471 15.92 23.93 -8.83
C ARG A 471 17.15 24.29 -8.00
N SER A 472 18.29 23.65 -8.27
CA SER A 472 19.55 23.89 -7.54
C SER A 472 20.11 25.30 -7.75
N LEU A 473 19.98 25.88 -8.94
CA LEU A 473 20.43 27.26 -9.19
C LEU A 473 19.65 28.30 -8.38
N ALA A 474 18.38 28.02 -8.07
CA ALA A 474 17.59 28.90 -7.22
C ALA A 474 18.03 28.87 -5.74
N ALA A 475 18.84 27.88 -5.35
CA ALA A 475 19.26 27.71 -3.96
C ALA A 475 20.41 28.64 -3.55
N ALA A 476 21.32 29.00 -4.47
CA ALA A 476 22.47 29.83 -4.14
C ALA A 476 22.96 30.68 -5.33
N SER A 477 23.21 31.98 -5.11
CA SER A 477 23.74 32.90 -6.12
C SER A 477 25.10 32.46 -6.71
N PRO A 478 26.07 31.94 -5.94
CA PRO A 478 27.31 31.40 -6.50
C PRO A 478 27.11 30.27 -7.52
N ALA A 479 26.04 29.48 -7.38
CA ALA A 479 25.72 28.42 -8.32
C ALA A 479 25.28 28.98 -9.68
N VAL A 480 24.51 30.08 -9.68
CA VAL A 480 24.13 30.81 -10.91
C VAL A 480 25.37 31.30 -11.64
N GLU A 481 26.28 31.97 -10.95
CA GLU A 481 27.50 32.48 -11.57
C GLU A 481 28.37 31.37 -12.16
N ALA A 482 28.56 30.27 -11.41
CA ALA A 482 29.33 29.12 -11.88
C ALA A 482 28.68 28.48 -13.12
N ALA A 483 27.35 28.34 -13.14
CA ALA A 483 26.63 27.78 -14.28
C ALA A 483 26.69 28.68 -15.51
N VAL A 484 26.59 30.00 -15.35
CA VAL A 484 26.75 30.97 -16.45
C VAL A 484 28.16 30.88 -17.03
N ARG A 485 29.21 30.89 -16.19
CA ARG A 485 30.60 30.67 -16.65
C ARG A 485 30.77 29.33 -17.37
N GLY A 486 30.06 28.29 -16.95
CA GLY A 486 30.05 26.98 -17.60
C GLY A 486 29.20 26.87 -18.87
N GLY A 487 28.64 27.98 -19.38
CA GLY A 487 27.91 28.01 -20.64
C GLY A 487 26.49 27.44 -20.56
N VAL A 488 25.82 27.54 -19.41
CA VAL A 488 24.45 27.04 -19.22
C VAL A 488 23.46 27.60 -20.24
N VAL A 489 23.58 28.88 -20.62
CA VAL A 489 22.66 29.53 -21.56
C VAL A 489 22.64 28.82 -22.92
N LYS A 490 23.83 28.59 -23.50
CA LYS A 490 23.97 27.87 -24.78
C LYS A 490 23.44 26.44 -24.70
N LYS A 491 23.71 25.74 -23.60
CA LYS A 491 23.22 24.38 -23.36
C LYS A 491 21.70 24.34 -23.23
N MET A 492 21.08 25.29 -22.52
CA MET A 492 19.62 25.38 -22.39
C MET A 492 18.93 25.66 -23.73
N ILE A 493 19.50 26.53 -24.57
CA ILE A 493 18.97 26.78 -25.92
C ILE A 493 19.04 25.51 -26.79
N LYS A 494 20.13 24.74 -26.69
CA LYS A 494 20.22 23.43 -27.36
C LYS A 494 19.11 22.48 -26.89
N VAL A 495 18.82 22.45 -25.58
CA VAL A 495 17.71 21.64 -25.02
C VAL A 495 16.35 22.11 -25.55
N LEU A 496 16.11 23.42 -25.65
CA LEU A 496 14.88 23.97 -26.24
C LEU A 496 14.72 23.57 -27.72
N ARG A 497 15.80 23.64 -28.49
CA ARG A 497 15.80 23.23 -29.92
C ARG A 497 15.58 21.72 -30.09
N ALA A 498 16.06 20.90 -29.17
CA ALA A 498 15.84 19.45 -29.19
C ALA A 498 14.37 19.06 -28.91
N GLY A 499 13.59 19.96 -28.30
CA GLY A 499 12.16 19.76 -28.04
C GLY A 499 11.87 18.93 -26.77
N GLY A 500 10.59 18.68 -26.54
CA GLY A 500 10.06 18.01 -25.35
C GLY A 500 9.44 18.97 -24.33
N LYS A 501 8.23 18.68 -23.88
CA LYS A 501 7.44 19.60 -23.02
C LYS A 501 8.10 19.85 -21.67
N LEU A 502 8.56 18.79 -21.01
CA LEU A 502 9.20 18.85 -19.68
C LEU A 502 10.60 19.47 -19.73
N SER A 503 11.44 19.00 -20.65
CA SER A 503 12.79 19.54 -20.89
C SER A 503 12.77 21.03 -21.21
N SER A 504 11.82 21.47 -22.05
CA SER A 504 11.65 22.88 -22.39
C SER A 504 11.21 23.72 -21.19
N SER A 505 10.29 23.22 -20.37
CA SER A 505 9.86 23.92 -19.15
C SER A 505 11.02 24.13 -18.17
N TYR A 506 11.84 23.10 -17.95
CA TYR A 506 13.02 23.21 -17.10
C TYR A 506 14.08 24.14 -17.70
N ALA A 507 14.28 24.10 -19.01
CA ALA A 507 15.24 24.96 -19.69
C ALA A 507 14.84 26.44 -19.61
N LEU A 508 13.58 26.77 -19.84
CA LEU A 508 13.05 28.12 -19.67
C LEU A 508 13.20 28.61 -18.22
N ARG A 509 12.83 27.78 -17.24
CA ARG A 509 12.99 28.12 -15.82
C ARG A 509 14.46 28.42 -15.47
N THR A 510 15.37 27.58 -15.96
CA THR A 510 16.82 27.75 -15.78
C THR A 510 17.31 29.08 -16.39
N LEU A 511 16.91 29.38 -17.62
CA LEU A 511 17.25 30.64 -18.29
C LEU A 511 16.73 31.85 -17.51
N CYS A 512 15.47 31.83 -17.06
CA CYS A 512 14.89 32.91 -16.26
C CYS A 512 15.65 33.14 -14.95
N ILE A 513 16.10 32.09 -14.27
CA ILE A 513 16.89 32.22 -13.03
C ILE A 513 18.24 32.89 -13.33
N CYS A 514 18.93 32.45 -14.39
CA CYS A 514 20.23 33.00 -14.79
C CYS A 514 20.13 34.46 -15.23
N THR A 515 19.17 34.82 -16.08
CA THR A 515 19.04 36.17 -16.63
C THR A 515 18.48 37.18 -15.62
N ARG A 516 17.79 36.74 -14.57
CA ARG A 516 17.28 37.63 -13.52
C ARG A 516 18.39 38.33 -12.74
N SER A 517 19.53 37.69 -12.56
CA SER A 517 20.58 38.15 -11.64
C SER A 517 21.98 38.23 -12.26
N ASN A 518 22.16 37.87 -13.53
CA ASN A 518 23.45 37.84 -14.17
C ASN A 518 23.44 38.50 -15.57
N ARG A 519 24.20 39.59 -15.72
CA ARG A 519 24.29 40.36 -16.98
C ARG A 519 24.92 39.56 -18.12
N GLN A 520 25.95 38.76 -17.84
CA GLN A 520 26.56 37.89 -18.86
C GLN A 520 25.53 36.92 -19.44
N ALA A 521 24.67 36.35 -18.59
CA ALA A 521 23.61 35.46 -19.05
C ALA A 521 22.59 36.16 -19.97
N GLN A 522 22.27 37.44 -19.72
CA GLN A 522 21.40 38.24 -20.58
C GLN A 522 22.05 38.47 -21.95
N GLU A 523 23.32 38.85 -21.97
CA GLU A 523 24.08 39.07 -23.20
C GLU A 523 24.24 37.78 -24.02
N ASP A 524 24.52 36.66 -23.35
CA ASP A 524 24.64 35.34 -24.00
C ASP A 524 23.31 34.87 -24.59
N LEU A 525 22.18 35.15 -23.92
CA LEU A 525 20.85 34.79 -24.42
C LEU A 525 20.53 35.57 -25.70
N VAL A 526 20.76 36.89 -25.71
CA VAL A 526 20.54 37.74 -26.89
C VAL A 526 21.43 37.31 -28.05
N LYS A 527 22.69 36.92 -27.79
CA LYS A 527 23.60 36.43 -28.83
C LYS A 527 23.16 35.10 -29.45
N ALA A 528 22.46 34.25 -28.71
CA ALA A 528 22.08 32.93 -29.14
C ALA A 528 20.63 32.84 -29.69
N ASP A 529 19.84 33.91 -29.51
CA ASP A 529 18.55 34.15 -30.16
C ASP A 529 18.70 34.72 -31.59
N ARG A 530 19.81 35.42 -31.86
CA ARG A 530 20.28 35.75 -33.22
C ARG A 530 20.83 34.52 -33.93
#